data_AF-T0Z3C2-F1
#
_entry.id   AF-T0Z3C2-F1
#
_cell.length_a   1.000
_cell.length_b   1.000
_cell.length_c   1.000
_cell.angle_alpha   90.00
_cell.angle_beta   90.00
_cell.angle_gamma   90.00
#
_symmetry.space_group_name_H-M   'P 1'
#
loop_
_entity.id
_entity.type
_entity.pdbx_description
1 polymer ?
#
loop_
_entity_poly.entity_id
_entity_poly.type
_entity_poly.pdbx_seq_one_letter_code
_entity_poly.pdbx_strand_id
1 'polypeptide(L)'
;MVADEVHLLRDPDRGPTLEVTLTRLRRSFPELQVVALSATVGNASEVADWLDARLVASDFRPVPLRLGVYANGRILYPDLTDREVPPPGERSRGLSAP
;
A
#
# COMPACT_ATOMS: atom_id res chain seq x y z
N MET A 1 -5.40 14.74 14.47
CA MET A 1 -5.65 13.28 14.51
C MET A 1 -4.87 12.63 13.38
N VAL A 2 -4.21 11.51 13.64
CA VAL A 2 -3.64 10.66 12.58
C VAL A 2 -4.56 9.44 12.45
N ALA A 3 -5.06 9.19 11.26
CA ALA A 3 -5.83 8.00 10.93
C ALA A 3 -4.95 7.11 10.04
N ASP A 4 -4.61 5.93 10.53
CA ASP A 4 -3.82 4.96 9.78
C ASP A 4 -4.73 3.98 9.05
N GLU A 5 -4.23 3.38 7.98
CA GLU A 5 -4.95 2.39 7.16
C GLU A 5 -6.33 2.86 6.67
N VAL A 6 -6.43 4.12 6.24
CA VAL A 6 -7.70 4.72 5.80
C VAL A 6 -8.29 4.02 4.57
N HIS A 7 -7.49 3.23 3.85
CA HIS A 7 -7.99 2.31 2.84
C HIS A 7 -9.03 1.29 3.36
N LEU A 8 -9.07 1.04 4.67
CA LEU A 8 -10.07 0.20 5.33
C LEU A 8 -11.48 0.82 5.35
N LEU A 9 -11.67 2.08 4.93
CA LEU A 9 -13.02 2.64 4.76
C LEU A 9 -13.90 1.79 3.82
N ARG A 10 -13.29 1.01 2.91
CA ARG A 10 -13.99 0.07 2.02
C ARG A 10 -14.12 -1.36 2.57
N ASP A 11 -13.51 -1.65 3.72
CA ASP A 11 -13.66 -2.95 4.39
C ASP A 11 -15.08 -3.03 4.98
N PRO A 12 -15.89 -4.05 4.64
CA PRO A 12 -17.28 -4.13 5.07
C PRO A 12 -17.42 -4.29 6.59
N ASP A 13 -16.43 -4.88 7.26
CA ASP A 13 -16.48 -5.15 8.70
C ASP A 13 -15.93 -3.95 9.50
N ARG A 14 -14.91 -3.28 8.98
CA ARG A 14 -14.14 -2.23 9.69
C ARG A 14 -14.43 -0.81 9.22
N GLY A 15 -14.79 -0.63 7.96
CA GLY A 15 -15.03 0.66 7.32
C GLY A 15 -16.07 1.51 8.03
N PRO A 16 -17.27 0.98 8.37
CA PRO A 16 -18.31 1.75 9.05
C PRO A 16 -17.85 2.33 10.40
N THR A 17 -17.03 1.58 11.15
CA THR A 17 -16.50 2.04 12.45
C THR A 17 -15.54 3.22 12.27
N LEU A 18 -14.65 3.13 11.29
CA LEU A 18 -13.70 4.20 10.97
C LEU A 18 -14.42 5.45 10.47
N GLU A 19 -15.40 5.28 9.57
CA GLU A 19 -16.21 6.38 9.01
C GLU A 19 -16.98 7.13 10.11
N VAL A 20 -17.68 6.40 10.98
CA VAL A 20 -18.44 7.00 12.09
C VAL A 20 -17.50 7.73 13.06
N THR A 21 -16.35 7.15 13.36
CA THR A 21 -15.34 7.76 14.25
C THR A 21 -14.83 9.09 13.68
N LEU A 22 -14.38 9.09 12.41
CA LEU A 22 -13.88 10.28 11.74
C LEU A 22 -14.97 11.36 11.62
N THR A 23 -16.20 10.96 11.27
CA THR A 23 -17.34 11.87 11.14
C THR A 23 -17.68 12.54 12.48
N ARG A 24 -17.73 11.76 13.57
CA ARG A 24 -18.01 12.30 14.91
C ARG A 24 -16.93 13.26 15.37
N LEU A 25 -15.65 12.91 15.20
CA LEU A 25 -14.54 13.76 15.61
C LEU A 25 -14.49 15.07 14.82
N ARG A 26 -14.70 15.04 13.50
CA ARG A 26 -14.76 16.25 12.67
C ARG A 26 -15.96 17.15 13.04
N ARG A 27 -17.10 16.57 13.42
CA ARG A 27 -18.26 17.34 13.88
C ARG A 27 -18.05 17.96 15.26
N SER A 28 -17.46 17.23 16.19
CA SER A 28 -17.22 17.72 17.55
C SER A 28 -16.09 18.74 17.62
N PHE A 29 -15.12 18.66 16.70
CA PHE A 29 -13.96 19.52 16.65
C PHE A 29 -13.79 20.08 15.22
N PRO A 30 -14.47 21.21 14.88
CA PRO A 30 -14.45 21.77 13.54
C PRO A 30 -13.05 22.15 13.03
N GLU A 31 -12.12 22.48 13.93
CA GLU A 31 -10.73 22.85 13.61
C GLU A 31 -9.77 21.64 13.65
N LEU A 32 -10.29 20.42 13.74
CA LEU A 32 -9.47 19.21 13.82
C LEU A 32 -8.69 19.00 12.53
N GLN A 33 -7.36 19.10 12.61
CA GLN A 33 -6.49 18.63 11.55
C GLN A 33 -6.49 17.09 11.49
N VAL A 34 -6.76 16.54 10.30
CA VAL A 34 -6.69 15.10 10.03
C VAL A 34 -5.53 14.81 9.09
N VAL A 35 -4.69 13.84 9.45
CA VAL A 35 -3.66 13.26 8.58
C VAL A 35 -4.03 11.80 8.36
N ALA A 36 -4.33 11.43 7.12
CA ALA A 36 -4.74 10.10 6.73
C ALA A 36 -3.59 9.36 6.02
N LEU A 37 -3.23 8.19 6.54
CA LEU A 37 -2.26 7.28 5.94
C LEU A 37 -2.99 6.12 5.29
N SER A 38 -2.55 5.72 4.10
CA SER A 38 -3.21 4.70 3.31
C SER A 38 -2.21 3.96 2.44
N ALA A 39 -2.47 2.68 2.18
CA ALA A 39 -1.86 1.96 1.07
C ALA A 39 -2.32 2.57 -0.27
N THR A 40 -1.63 2.21 -1.36
CA THR A 40 -2.03 2.59 -2.72
C THR A 40 -3.42 2.03 -3.02
N VAL A 41 -4.42 2.92 -3.11
CA VAL A 41 -5.80 2.58 -3.46
C VAL A 41 -6.25 3.35 -4.69
N GLY A 42 -7.07 2.70 -5.52
CA GLY A 42 -7.57 3.31 -6.75
C GLY A 42 -8.47 4.52 -6.54
N ASN A 43 -9.02 4.71 -5.34
CA ASN A 43 -9.95 5.78 -4.99
C ASN A 43 -9.37 6.80 -3.99
N ALA A 44 -8.03 6.96 -3.95
CA ALA A 44 -7.39 7.87 -3.00
C ALA A 44 -7.91 9.32 -3.12
N SER A 45 -8.28 9.76 -4.33
CA SER A 45 -8.89 11.08 -4.57
C SER A 45 -10.26 11.22 -3.90
N GLU A 46 -11.14 10.22 -4.01
CA GLU A 46 -12.47 10.24 -3.36
C GLU A 46 -12.34 10.38 -1.83
N VAL A 47 -11.35 9.68 -1.25
CA VAL A 47 -11.08 9.74 0.20
C VAL A 47 -10.57 11.12 0.59
N ALA A 48 -9.66 11.70 -0.20
CA ALA A 48 -9.13 13.04 0.05
C ALA A 48 -10.24 14.11 -0.04
N ASP A 49 -11.10 14.02 -1.06
CA ASP A 49 -12.23 14.92 -1.25
C ASP A 49 -13.23 14.82 -0.08
N TRP A 50 -13.56 13.59 0.35
CA TRP A 50 -14.43 13.38 1.51
C TRP A 50 -13.83 13.95 2.81
N LEU A 51 -12.51 13.84 2.98
CA LEU A 51 -11.78 14.38 4.13
C LEU A 51 -11.53 15.90 4.04
N ASP A 52 -11.86 16.55 2.93
CA ASP A 52 -11.44 17.93 2.62
C ASP A 52 -9.92 18.11 2.81
N ALA A 53 -9.16 17.16 2.27
CA ALA A 53 -7.73 17.03 2.49
C ALA A 53 -6.96 17.12 1.16
N ARG A 54 -5.72 17.63 1.23
CA ARG A 54 -4.79 17.57 0.11
C ARG A 54 -4.28 16.14 -0.07
N LEU A 55 -4.49 15.54 -1.24
CA LEU A 55 -3.92 14.24 -1.59
C LEU A 55 -2.39 14.34 -1.80
N VAL A 56 -1.65 13.44 -1.15
CA VAL A 56 -0.23 13.20 -1.40
C VAL A 56 -0.08 11.74 -1.79
N ALA A 57 0.32 11.49 -3.04
CA ALA A 57 0.54 10.15 -3.57
C ALA A 57 2.00 9.99 -4.00
N SER A 58 2.58 8.82 -3.72
CA SER A 58 3.94 8.48 -4.11
C SER A 58 4.06 6.97 -4.30
N ASP A 59 4.80 6.58 -5.33
CA ASP A 59 5.23 5.21 -5.61
C ASP A 59 6.66 4.93 -5.11
N PHE A 60 7.31 5.92 -4.49
CA PHE A 60 8.67 5.80 -3.97
C PHE A 60 8.81 4.64 -2.98
N ARG A 61 9.85 3.83 -3.19
CA ARG A 61 10.27 2.79 -2.26
C ARG A 61 11.79 2.89 -2.01
N PRO A 62 12.24 2.86 -0.76
CA PRO A 62 13.67 2.92 -0.44
C PRO A 62 14.44 1.67 -0.93
N VAL A 63 13.74 0.53 -1.08
CA VAL A 63 14.28 -0.68 -1.67
C VAL A 63 13.46 -1.02 -2.91
N PRO A 64 14.07 -1.14 -4.11
CA PRO A 64 13.36 -1.48 -5.33
C PRO A 64 12.62 -2.81 -5.20
N LEU A 65 11.36 -2.84 -5.61
CA LEU A 65 10.54 -4.05 -5.67
C LEU A 65 10.59 -4.61 -7.10
N ARG A 66 11.04 -5.86 -7.26
CA ARG A 66 11.01 -6.58 -8.54
C ARG A 66 9.89 -7.63 -8.52
N LEU A 67 8.82 -7.37 -9.27
CA LEU A 67 7.68 -8.28 -9.40
C LEU A 67 8.00 -9.36 -10.46
N GLY A 68 7.66 -10.61 -10.20
CA GLY A 68 7.81 -11.71 -11.17
C GLY A 68 6.84 -12.85 -10.88
N VAL A 69 6.62 -13.69 -11.88
CA VAL A 69 5.73 -14.87 -11.81
C VAL A 69 6.59 -16.13 -11.77
N TYR A 70 6.38 -16.96 -10.75
CA TYR A 70 7.08 -18.24 -10.62
C TYR A 70 6.30 -19.38 -11.28
N ALA A 71 6.95 -20.11 -12.19
CA ALA A 71 6.42 -21.33 -12.80
C ALA A 71 7.58 -22.26 -13.20
N ASN A 72 7.40 -23.57 -13.00
CA ASN A 72 8.33 -24.61 -13.47
C ASN A 72 9.81 -24.36 -13.10
N GLY A 73 10.08 -23.95 -11.85
CA GLY A 73 11.46 -23.70 -11.40
C GLY A 73 12.06 -22.39 -11.92
N ARG A 74 11.28 -21.51 -12.57
CA ARG A 74 11.75 -20.23 -13.09
C ARG A 74 10.86 -19.08 -12.64
N ILE A 75 11.45 -17.90 -12.49
CA ILE A 75 10.72 -16.64 -12.30
C ILE A 75 10.80 -15.88 -13.61
N LEU A 76 9.65 -15.53 -14.17
CA LEU A 76 9.53 -14.64 -15.33
C LEU A 76 9.25 -13.22 -14.82
N TYR A 77 10.05 -12.26 -15.26
CA TYR A 77 9.90 -10.85 -14.94
C TYR A 77 9.15 -10.10 -16.06
N PRO A 78 8.49 -8.96 -15.78
CA PRO A 78 7.77 -8.16 -16.77
C PRO A 78 8.64 -7.62 -17.91
N ASP A 79 9.95 -7.48 -17.69
CA ASP A 79 10.94 -7.08 -18.68
C ASP A 79 11.37 -8.23 -19.62
N LEU A 80 10.65 -9.36 -19.58
CA LEU A 80 10.92 -10.61 -20.29
C LEU A 80 12.23 -11.29 -19.91
N THR A 81 12.94 -10.80 -18.88
CA THR A 81 14.06 -11.55 -18.30
C THR A 81 13.53 -12.65 -17.40
N ASP A 82 14.35 -13.66 -17.17
CA ASP A 82 13.97 -14.76 -16.31
C ASP A 82 15.12 -15.22 -15.40
N ARG A 83 14.75 -15.93 -14.33
CA ARG A 83 15.70 -16.44 -13.35
C ARG A 83 15.31 -17.85 -12.93
N GLU A 84 16.24 -18.79 -13.07
CA GLU A 84 16.09 -20.13 -12.53
C GLU A 84 16.16 -20.09 -11.00
N VAL A 85 15.25 -20.81 -10.35
CA VAL A 85 15.16 -20.92 -8.90
C VAL A 85 15.75 -22.28 -8.53
N PRO A 86 16.92 -22.31 -7.87
CA PRO A 86 17.52 -23.58 -7.48
C PRO A 86 16.61 -24.33 -6.50
N PRO A 87 16.65 -25.67 -6.51
CA PRO A 87 15.85 -26.50 -5.62
C PRO A 87 16.18 -26.19 -4.14
N PRO A 88 15.21 -26.36 -3.22
CA PRO A 88 15.43 -26.10 -1.80
C PRO A 88 16.61 -26.92 -1.26
N GLY A 89 17.70 -26.24 -0.86
CA GLY A 89 18.92 -26.87 -0.34
C GLY A 89 20.19 -26.45 -1.07
N GLU A 90 20.08 -25.99 -2.32
CA GLU A 90 21.20 -25.48 -3.11
C GLU A 90 21.16 -23.94 -3.12
N ARG A 91 21.69 -23.31 -2.06
CA ARG A 91 21.85 -21.84 -2.07
C ARG A 91 22.89 -21.48 -3.12
N SER A 92 22.47 -20.74 -4.14
CA SER A 92 23.36 -20.05 -5.08
C SER A 92 24.32 -19.13 -4.29
N ARG A 93 25.59 -19.55 -4.17
CA ARG A 93 26.67 -18.70 -3.67
C ARG A 93 26.82 -17.52 -4.64
N GLY A 94 26.61 -16.32 -4.12
CA GLY A 94 27.00 -15.08 -4.79
C GLY A 94 25.84 -14.26 -5.35
N LEU A 95 25.31 -13.36 -4.53
CA LEU A 95 24.93 -12.04 -5.02
C LEU A 95 25.79 -11.02 -4.28
N SER A 96 26.89 -10.61 -4.92
CA SER A 96 27.37 -9.24 -4.77
C SER A 96 26.36 -8.38 -5.54
N ALA A 97 25.68 -7.48 -4.83
CA ALA A 97 25.00 -6.36 -5.47
C ALA A 97 26.07 -5.35 -5.92
N PRO A 98 25.90 -4.65 -7.06
CA PRO A 98 26.50 -3.33 -7.23
C PRO A 98 25.87 -2.31 -6.28
#